data_AF-A0A9P4VKZ0-F1
#
_entry.id   AF-A0A9P4VKZ0-F1
#
_cell.length_a   1.000
_cell.length_b   1.000
_cell.length_c   1.000
_cell.angle_alpha   90.00
_cell.angle_beta   90.00
_cell.angle_gamma   90.00
#
_symmetry.space_group_name_H-M   'P 1'
#
loop_
_entity.id
_entity.type
_entity.pdbx_description
1 polymer ?
#
loop_
_entity_poly.entity_id
_entity_poly.type
_entity_poly.pdbx_seq_one_letter_code
_entity_poly.pdbx_strand_id
1 'polypeptide(L)'
;MARMASEETLPLLRDGTLHRTMGEESENAKARNKAYRGVSSIYGFFRSGIFASDATTYDPIYMLLNADDQEEKDALTEQWRDYKLKELNFIGVMAALLAGVLTSTGSWPHLLPAERATPWPARTAWFCGLVLALTSITTAADHYIRLCRLSTHRDSMERIRQLLSGIKVREDNESPGEVRPKRLQIYIWQLPVLLLTASVICMILGMLFLCWAATIERWPDEPWFDDNARIALAVSIVTAVCGMIFIASQISLYLEGNSWGPL
;
A
#
# COMPACT_ATOMS: atom_id res chain seq x y z
N MET A 1 -17.44 -61.75 55.56
CA MET A 1 -16.17 -61.37 56.22
C MET A 1 -15.10 -61.27 55.15
N ALA A 2 -14.39 -60.15 55.13
CA ALA A 2 -13.53 -59.69 54.04
C ALA A 2 -12.21 -60.45 53.88
N ARG A 3 -11.74 -60.59 52.63
CA ARG A 3 -10.44 -60.10 52.11
C ARG A 3 -10.04 -60.86 50.84
N MET A 4 -10.18 -60.22 49.68
CA MET A 4 -9.28 -60.42 48.54
C MET A 4 -9.11 -59.06 47.85
N ALA A 5 -7.89 -58.55 47.86
CA ALA A 5 -7.50 -57.35 47.12
C ALA A 5 -7.32 -57.75 45.66
N SER A 6 -7.99 -57.03 44.75
CA SER A 6 -7.92 -57.25 43.31
C SER A 6 -6.75 -56.49 42.69
N GLU A 7 -5.91 -57.22 41.96
CA GLU A 7 -5.00 -56.71 40.95
C GLU A 7 -5.76 -56.43 39.62
N GLU A 8 -5.29 -55.37 38.95
CA GLU A 8 -5.27 -55.10 37.50
C GLU A 8 -6.57 -55.02 36.67
N THR A 9 -6.84 -53.83 36.11
CA THR A 9 -6.64 -53.56 34.66
C THR A 9 -6.99 -52.10 34.31
N LEU A 10 -6.00 -51.34 33.86
CA LEU A 10 -6.14 -50.03 33.19
C LEU A 10 -6.28 -50.26 31.68
N PRO A 11 -7.24 -49.64 30.96
CA PRO A 11 -7.18 -49.58 29.51
C PRO A 11 -6.48 -48.30 29.04
N LEU A 12 -5.34 -48.54 28.38
CA LEU A 12 -4.64 -47.74 27.38
C LEU A 12 -5.57 -46.89 26.51
N LEU A 13 -5.64 -45.56 26.68
CA LEU A 13 -6.32 -44.65 25.73
C LEU A 13 -5.89 -43.18 25.88
N ARG A 14 -4.59 -42.90 26.04
CA ARG A 14 -4.10 -41.51 26.24
C ARG A 14 -2.97 -41.03 25.30
N ASP A 15 -2.35 -41.92 24.51
CA ASP A 15 -1.20 -41.52 23.68
C ASP A 15 -1.54 -41.09 22.24
N GLY A 16 -2.68 -41.52 21.69
CA GLY A 16 -3.03 -41.20 20.30
C GLY A 16 -3.55 -39.77 20.07
N THR A 17 -4.20 -39.19 21.07
CA THR A 17 -4.89 -37.90 20.93
C THR A 17 -3.93 -36.71 21.08
N LEU A 18 -2.90 -36.84 21.93
CA LEU A 18 -1.98 -35.76 22.26
C LEU A 18 -0.95 -35.52 21.13
N HIS A 19 -0.52 -36.60 20.46
CA HIS A 19 0.32 -36.50 19.25
C HIS A 19 -0.41 -35.88 18.06
N ARG A 20 -1.73 -36.10 17.93
CA ARG A 20 -2.55 -35.54 16.87
C ARG A 20 -2.78 -34.03 17.06
N THR A 21 -3.05 -33.60 18.28
CA THR A 21 -3.22 -32.17 18.60
C THR A 21 -1.92 -31.37 18.48
N MET A 22 -0.76 -31.95 18.84
CA MET A 22 0.53 -31.26 18.68
C MET A 22 0.96 -31.14 17.21
N GLY A 23 0.60 -32.10 16.35
CA GLY A 23 0.84 -32.03 14.91
C GLY A 23 0.04 -30.92 14.23
N GLU A 24 -1.26 -30.82 14.56
CA GLU A 24 -2.17 -29.80 14.00
C GLU A 24 -1.82 -28.38 14.46
N GLU A 25 -1.37 -28.19 15.71
CA GLU A 25 -0.89 -26.88 16.18
C GLU A 25 0.42 -26.44 15.50
N SER A 26 1.32 -27.39 15.21
CA SER A 26 2.59 -27.10 14.51
C SER A 26 2.36 -26.68 13.06
N GLU A 27 1.45 -27.35 12.34
CA GLU A 27 1.10 -26.97 10.96
C GLU A 27 0.37 -25.63 10.90
N ASN A 28 -0.59 -25.39 11.80
CA ASN A 28 -1.29 -24.10 11.87
C ASN A 28 -0.34 -22.95 12.23
N ALA A 29 0.63 -23.17 13.12
CA ALA A 29 1.64 -22.16 13.45
C ALA A 29 2.56 -21.85 12.24
N LYS A 30 2.96 -22.87 11.47
CA LYS A 30 3.76 -22.69 10.24
C LYS A 30 2.98 -21.98 9.14
N ALA A 31 1.71 -22.33 8.93
CA ALA A 31 0.83 -21.67 7.97
C ALA A 31 0.61 -20.19 8.31
N ARG A 32 0.34 -19.89 9.59
CA ARG A 32 0.18 -18.51 10.10
C ARG A 32 1.47 -17.69 9.95
N ASN A 33 2.64 -18.29 10.21
CA ASN A 33 3.93 -17.61 10.02
C ASN A 33 4.26 -17.35 8.55
N LYS A 34 3.89 -18.27 7.64
CA LYS A 34 4.06 -18.09 6.19
C LYS A 34 3.15 -16.97 5.67
N ALA A 35 1.90 -16.92 6.11
CA ALA A 35 0.98 -15.82 5.80
C ALA A 35 1.47 -14.48 6.37
N TYR A 36 1.95 -14.46 7.62
CA TYR A 36 2.51 -13.26 8.25
C TYR A 36 3.76 -12.76 7.53
N ARG A 37 4.70 -13.64 7.13
CA ARG A 37 5.84 -13.26 6.29
C ARG A 37 5.42 -12.74 4.92
N GLY A 38 4.38 -13.32 4.31
CA GLY A 38 3.82 -12.82 3.06
C GLY A 38 3.25 -11.41 3.20
N VAL A 39 2.40 -11.18 4.21
CA VAL A 39 1.82 -9.87 4.50
C VAL A 39 2.89 -8.86 4.91
N SER A 40 3.90 -9.23 5.69
CA SER A 40 4.99 -8.33 6.07
C SER A 40 5.94 -8.05 4.91
N SER A 41 6.13 -9.00 3.98
CA SER A 41 6.89 -8.79 2.75
C SER A 41 6.15 -7.84 1.81
N ILE A 42 4.83 -7.96 1.73
CA ILE A 42 3.97 -7.03 0.98
C ILE A 42 4.02 -5.64 1.63
N TYR A 43 3.91 -5.55 2.97
CA TYR A 43 4.01 -4.29 3.70
C TYR A 43 5.39 -3.63 3.56
N GLY A 44 6.47 -4.42 3.64
CA GLY A 44 7.84 -3.98 3.42
C GLY A 44 8.09 -3.54 1.97
N PHE A 45 7.51 -4.24 1.00
CA PHE A 45 7.54 -3.88 -0.42
C PHE A 45 6.75 -2.60 -0.72
N PHE A 46 5.54 -2.44 -0.19
CA PHE A 46 4.79 -1.20 -0.33
C PHE A 46 5.52 -0.03 0.35
N ARG A 47 6.06 -0.25 1.55
CA ARG A 47 6.81 0.76 2.31
C ARG A 47 8.15 1.13 1.65
N SER A 48 8.87 0.19 1.05
CA SER A 48 10.24 0.38 0.53
C SER A 48 10.33 0.55 -0.98
N GLY A 49 9.38 0.01 -1.74
CA GLY A 49 9.43 -0.07 -3.21
C GLY A 49 8.44 0.86 -3.92
N ILE A 50 7.29 1.19 -3.30
CA ILE A 50 6.26 2.06 -3.90
C ILE A 50 6.16 3.42 -3.20
N PHE A 51 6.34 3.51 -1.88
CA PHE A 51 6.02 4.74 -1.12
C PHE A 51 7.18 5.46 -0.44
N ALA A 52 8.35 4.85 -0.33
CA ALA A 52 9.56 5.52 0.15
C ALA A 52 10.77 4.60 -0.08
N SER A 53 11.40 4.68 -1.25
CA SER A 53 12.83 4.41 -1.25
C SER A 53 13.48 5.67 -0.67
N ASP A 54 14.20 5.53 0.44
CA ASP A 54 15.02 6.62 0.98
C ASP A 54 15.91 7.15 -0.18
N ALA A 55 16.41 6.29 -1.05
CA ALA A 55 17.21 6.70 -2.21
C ALA A 55 16.54 7.68 -3.20
N THR A 56 15.26 7.51 -3.52
CA THR A 56 14.60 8.33 -4.58
C THR A 56 13.88 9.56 -4.06
N THR A 57 13.55 9.60 -2.76
CA THR A 57 12.81 10.73 -2.17
C THR A 57 13.63 11.48 -1.12
N TYR A 58 14.45 10.76 -0.34
CA TYR A 58 15.27 11.37 0.70
C TYR A 58 16.56 11.96 0.10
N ASP A 59 17.26 11.22 -0.77
CA ASP A 59 18.58 11.65 -1.29
C ASP A 59 18.51 12.97 -2.09
N PRO A 60 17.54 13.20 -3.00
CA PRO A 60 17.46 14.47 -3.71
C PRO A 60 17.21 15.66 -2.76
N ILE A 61 16.44 15.43 -1.68
CA ILE A 61 16.18 16.46 -0.67
C ILE A 61 17.42 16.67 0.21
N TYR A 62 18.17 15.61 0.48
CA TYR A 62 19.45 15.70 1.18
C TYR A 62 20.49 16.48 0.35
N MET A 63 20.60 16.18 -0.94
CA MET A 63 21.51 16.85 -1.88
C MET A 63 21.16 18.34 -2.03
N LEU A 64 19.88 18.70 -2.23
CA LEU A 64 19.50 20.12 -2.36
C LEU A 64 19.73 20.93 -1.07
N LEU A 65 19.72 20.29 0.11
CA LEU A 65 19.96 20.96 1.39
C LEU A 65 21.46 21.14 1.67
N ASN A 66 22.31 20.22 1.19
CA ASN A 66 23.73 20.14 1.51
C ASN A 66 24.68 20.41 0.33
N ALA A 67 24.19 20.86 -0.84
CA ALA A 67 25.07 21.29 -1.93
C ALA A 67 26.07 22.38 -1.45
N ASP A 68 27.22 22.51 -2.08
CA ASP A 68 28.26 23.43 -1.60
C ASP A 68 27.93 24.88 -1.99
N ASP A 69 27.45 25.09 -3.21
CA ASP A 69 27.17 26.41 -3.76
C ASP A 69 25.72 26.86 -3.55
N GLN A 70 25.53 28.13 -3.19
CA GLN A 70 24.21 28.72 -2.98
C GLN A 70 23.35 28.72 -4.26
N GLU A 71 23.99 28.96 -5.41
CA GLU A 71 23.33 28.96 -6.73
C GLU A 71 22.87 27.55 -7.11
N GLU A 72 23.70 26.53 -6.82
CA GLU A 72 23.33 25.13 -7.03
C GLU A 72 22.17 24.71 -6.12
N LYS A 73 22.18 25.11 -4.83
CA LYS A 73 21.05 24.85 -3.93
C LYS A 73 19.76 25.45 -4.44
N ASP A 74 19.80 26.68 -4.94
CA ASP A 74 18.61 27.36 -5.45
C ASP A 74 18.10 26.67 -6.73
N ALA A 75 18.99 26.27 -7.64
CA ALA A 75 18.64 25.52 -8.85
C ALA A 75 18.02 24.14 -8.53
N LEU A 76 18.60 23.37 -7.62
CA LEU A 76 18.06 22.07 -7.18
C LEU A 76 16.71 22.22 -6.46
N THR A 77 16.55 23.29 -5.66
CA THR A 77 15.28 23.59 -4.97
C THR A 77 14.18 23.97 -5.96
N GLU A 78 14.51 24.76 -6.98
CA GLU A 78 13.60 25.10 -8.07
C GLU A 78 13.18 23.86 -8.86
N GLN A 79 14.14 23.01 -9.23
CA GLN A 79 13.87 21.76 -9.93
C GLN A 79 12.94 20.85 -9.11
N TRP A 80 13.24 20.65 -7.83
CA TRP A 80 12.40 19.86 -6.93
C TRP A 80 10.96 20.40 -6.84
N ARG A 81 10.82 21.72 -6.67
CA ARG A 81 9.52 22.40 -6.59
C ARG A 81 8.69 22.13 -7.85
N ASP A 82 9.30 22.30 -9.02
CA ASP A 82 8.59 22.17 -10.30
C ASP A 82 8.16 20.74 -10.57
N TYR A 83 9.00 19.76 -10.27
CA TYR A 83 8.61 18.36 -10.36
C TYR A 83 7.50 18.01 -9.36
N LYS A 84 7.59 18.51 -8.13
CA LYS A 84 6.56 18.24 -7.11
C LYS A 84 5.22 18.86 -7.48
N LEU A 85 5.19 20.07 -8.05
CA LEU A 85 3.96 20.68 -8.56
C LEU A 85 3.33 19.88 -9.70
N LYS A 86 4.15 19.40 -10.65
CA LYS A 86 3.69 18.54 -11.76
C LYS A 86 3.13 17.22 -11.24
N GLU A 87 3.82 16.59 -10.30
CA GLU A 87 3.38 15.35 -9.64
C GLU A 87 2.03 15.53 -8.93
N LEU A 88 1.88 16.58 -8.11
CA LEU A 88 0.64 16.87 -7.40
C LEU A 88 -0.54 17.13 -8.37
N ASN A 89 -0.29 17.84 -9.47
CA ASN A 89 -1.29 18.06 -10.50
C ASN A 89 -1.73 16.74 -11.16
N PHE A 90 -0.77 15.89 -11.53
CA PHE A 90 -1.03 14.57 -12.10
C PHE A 90 -1.85 13.69 -11.14
N ILE A 91 -1.50 13.65 -9.86
CA ILE A 91 -2.24 12.92 -8.82
C ILE A 91 -3.67 13.44 -8.70
N GLY A 92 -3.88 14.76 -8.75
CA GLY A 92 -5.20 15.37 -8.72
C GLY A 92 -6.11 14.89 -9.87
N VAL A 93 -5.57 14.82 -11.09
CA VAL A 93 -6.28 14.30 -12.27
C VAL A 93 -6.60 12.81 -12.10
N MET A 94 -5.60 12.00 -11.70
CA MET A 94 -5.79 10.55 -11.53
C MET A 94 -6.82 10.22 -10.44
N ALA A 95 -6.83 10.99 -9.35
CA ALA A 95 -7.81 10.82 -8.28
C ALA A 95 -9.24 11.17 -8.73
N ALA A 96 -9.42 12.22 -9.53
CA ALA A 96 -10.72 12.57 -10.11
C ALA A 96 -11.24 11.47 -11.05
N LEU A 97 -10.37 10.95 -11.93
CA LEU A 97 -10.71 9.84 -12.83
C LEU A 97 -11.10 8.59 -12.04
N LEU A 98 -10.32 8.22 -11.02
CA LEU A 98 -10.61 7.05 -10.19
C LEU A 98 -11.94 7.19 -9.42
N ALA A 99 -12.23 8.37 -8.87
CA ALA A 99 -13.51 8.65 -8.22
C ALA A 99 -14.70 8.53 -9.19
N GLY A 100 -14.51 8.95 -10.45
CA GLY A 100 -15.49 8.76 -11.52
C GLY A 100 -15.75 7.27 -11.80
N VAL A 101 -14.69 6.48 -11.94
CA VAL A 101 -14.79 5.03 -12.14
C VAL A 101 -15.49 4.35 -10.95
N LEU A 102 -15.10 4.67 -9.72
CA LEU A 102 -15.72 4.17 -8.48
C LEU A 102 -17.21 4.50 -8.39
N THR A 103 -17.61 5.68 -8.84
CA THR A 103 -19.03 6.05 -8.86
C THR A 103 -19.80 5.25 -9.92
N SER A 104 -19.18 5.03 -11.09
CA SER A 104 -19.78 4.25 -12.17
C SER A 104 -19.90 2.75 -11.86
N THR A 105 -19.06 2.20 -10.98
CA THR A 105 -19.15 0.76 -10.61
C THR A 105 -20.48 0.41 -9.95
N GLY A 106 -21.17 1.37 -9.34
CA GLY A 106 -22.50 1.16 -8.78
C GLY A 106 -23.60 0.90 -9.81
N SER A 107 -23.38 1.24 -11.09
CA SER A 107 -24.37 1.05 -12.17
C SER A 107 -24.10 -0.15 -13.07
N TRP A 108 -23.10 -0.97 -12.75
CA TRP A 108 -22.77 -2.14 -13.56
C TRP A 108 -23.88 -3.21 -13.50
N PRO A 109 -24.04 -4.00 -14.59
CA PRO A 109 -25.00 -5.09 -14.62
C PRO A 109 -24.81 -6.00 -13.42
N HIS A 110 -25.90 -6.35 -12.74
CA HIS A 110 -25.83 -7.18 -11.55
C HIS A 110 -25.33 -8.58 -11.93
N LEU A 111 -24.15 -8.94 -11.42
CA LEU A 111 -23.63 -10.32 -11.44
C LEU A 111 -24.42 -11.25 -10.50
N LEU A 112 -25.20 -10.65 -9.60
CA LEU A 112 -26.12 -11.36 -8.71
C LEU A 112 -27.55 -11.25 -9.26
N PRO A 113 -28.42 -12.25 -9.02
CA PRO A 113 -29.83 -12.15 -9.37
C PRO A 113 -30.46 -10.86 -8.84
N ALA A 114 -31.39 -10.26 -9.58
CA ALA A 114 -32.01 -8.97 -9.25
C ALA A 114 -32.66 -8.88 -7.86
N GLU A 115 -32.93 -10.03 -7.23
CA GLU A 115 -33.52 -10.15 -5.90
C GLU A 115 -32.49 -10.09 -4.76
N ARG A 116 -31.17 -10.18 -5.03
CA ARG A 116 -30.13 -10.15 -4.00
C ARG A 116 -29.28 -8.89 -4.06
N ALA A 117 -29.10 -8.29 -2.88
CA ALA A 117 -28.25 -7.13 -2.72
C ALA A 117 -26.77 -7.51 -2.86
N THR A 118 -25.97 -6.57 -3.36
CA THR A 118 -24.52 -6.74 -3.44
C THR A 118 -23.92 -7.01 -2.04
N PRO A 119 -22.87 -7.85 -1.95
CA PRO A 119 -22.27 -8.24 -0.69
C PRO A 119 -21.78 -7.00 0.06
N TRP A 120 -22.02 -6.93 1.37
CA TRP A 120 -21.60 -5.80 2.18
C TRP A 120 -20.08 -5.52 2.09
N PRO A 121 -19.17 -6.51 2.02
CA PRO A 121 -17.73 -6.22 1.95
C PRO A 121 -17.33 -5.51 0.66
N ALA A 122 -17.93 -5.89 -0.47
CA ALA A 122 -17.65 -5.27 -1.77
C ALA A 122 -18.10 -3.80 -1.78
N ARG A 123 -19.32 -3.53 -1.28
CA ARG A 123 -19.83 -2.16 -1.13
C ARG A 123 -18.97 -1.32 -0.20
N THR A 124 -18.62 -1.85 0.97
CA THR A 124 -17.75 -1.15 1.92
C THR A 124 -16.39 -0.84 1.31
N ALA A 125 -15.78 -1.79 0.58
CA ALA A 125 -14.51 -1.58 -0.10
C ALA A 125 -14.58 -0.44 -1.14
N TRP A 126 -15.66 -0.36 -1.92
CA TRP A 126 -15.85 0.74 -2.88
C TRP A 126 -16.07 2.09 -2.19
N PHE A 127 -16.86 2.15 -1.11
CA PHE A 127 -17.04 3.39 -0.36
C PHE A 127 -15.73 3.85 0.29
N CYS A 128 -14.95 2.94 0.87
CA CYS A 128 -13.62 3.24 1.38
C CYS A 128 -12.70 3.76 0.26
N GLY A 129 -12.71 3.11 -0.90
CA GLY A 129 -11.97 3.56 -2.09
C GLY A 129 -12.36 4.98 -2.50
N LEU A 130 -13.65 5.30 -2.51
CA LEU A 130 -14.14 6.62 -2.88
C LEU A 130 -13.69 7.69 -1.88
N VAL A 131 -13.82 7.43 -0.58
CA VAL A 131 -13.36 8.35 0.48
C VAL A 131 -11.86 8.59 0.36
N LEU A 132 -11.06 7.54 0.11
CA LEU A 132 -9.62 7.66 -0.08
C LEU A 132 -9.25 8.46 -1.34
N ALA A 133 -9.95 8.25 -2.46
CA ALA A 133 -9.75 9.02 -3.69
C ALA A 133 -10.10 10.52 -3.49
N LEU A 134 -11.22 10.80 -2.83
CA LEU A 134 -11.64 12.17 -2.50
C LEU A 134 -10.66 12.86 -1.53
N THR A 135 -10.14 12.13 -0.55
CA THR A 135 -9.11 12.65 0.37
C THR A 135 -7.78 12.87 -0.36
N SER A 136 -7.44 12.01 -1.31
CA SER A 136 -6.24 12.17 -2.14
C SER A 136 -6.31 13.44 -2.99
N ILE A 137 -7.42 13.68 -3.70
CA ILE A 137 -7.55 14.86 -4.56
C ILE A 137 -7.55 16.16 -3.74
N THR A 138 -8.22 16.19 -2.58
CA THR A 138 -8.21 17.38 -1.72
C THR A 138 -6.83 17.63 -1.13
N THR A 139 -6.14 16.59 -0.65
CA THR A 139 -4.77 16.73 -0.13
C THR A 139 -3.79 17.18 -1.22
N ALA A 140 -3.90 16.61 -2.43
CA ALA A 140 -3.07 17.03 -3.58
C ALA A 140 -3.30 18.50 -3.94
N ALA A 141 -4.56 18.95 -3.97
CA ALA A 141 -4.92 20.33 -4.24
C ALA A 141 -4.39 21.29 -3.15
N ASP A 142 -4.54 20.93 -1.88
CA ASP A 142 -4.03 21.73 -0.75
C ASP A 142 -2.51 21.87 -0.79
N HIS A 143 -1.80 20.77 -1.05
CA HIS A 143 -0.35 20.78 -1.21
C HIS A 143 0.08 21.60 -2.43
N TYR A 144 -0.61 21.48 -3.56
CA TYR A 144 -0.34 22.25 -4.77
C TYR A 144 -0.51 23.75 -4.54
N ILE A 145 -1.65 24.17 -3.99
CA ILE A 145 -1.94 25.59 -3.72
C ILE A 145 -0.93 26.16 -2.72
N ARG A 146 -0.62 25.43 -1.65
CA ARG A 146 0.35 25.87 -0.65
C ARG A 146 1.74 26.04 -1.24
N LEU A 147 2.19 25.11 -2.08
CA LEU A 147 3.48 25.18 -2.73
C LEU A 147 3.53 26.29 -3.79
N CYS A 148 2.47 26.49 -4.56
CA CYS A 148 2.33 27.64 -5.46
C CYS A 148 2.43 28.97 -4.72
N ARG A 149 1.70 29.13 -3.61
CA ARG A 149 1.75 30.33 -2.76
C ARG A 149 3.12 30.56 -2.12
N LEU A 150 3.86 29.49 -1.86
CA LEU A 150 5.22 29.58 -1.35
C LEU A 150 6.22 29.97 -2.44
N SER A 151 6.02 29.46 -3.66
CA SER A 151 6.84 29.74 -4.84
C SER A 151 6.83 31.23 -5.23
N THR A 152 5.71 31.92 -5.03
CA THR A 152 5.58 33.35 -5.37
C THR A 152 6.27 34.30 -4.41
N HIS A 153 6.84 33.81 -3.29
CA HIS A 153 7.53 34.64 -2.33
C HIS A 153 8.92 35.04 -2.82
N ARG A 154 9.41 36.23 -2.44
CA ARG A 154 10.76 36.71 -2.81
C ARG A 154 11.87 35.76 -2.35
N ASP A 155 11.68 35.17 -1.16
CA ASP A 155 12.61 34.20 -0.56
C ASP A 155 12.07 32.77 -0.67
N SER A 156 11.41 32.43 -1.78
CA SER A 156 10.71 31.15 -1.96
C SER A 156 11.63 29.95 -1.79
N MET A 157 12.83 29.99 -2.38
CA MET A 157 13.82 28.89 -2.29
C MET A 157 14.26 28.65 -0.85
N GLU A 158 14.59 29.71 -0.13
CA GLU A 158 15.00 29.60 1.28
C GLU A 158 13.87 29.08 2.16
N ARG A 159 12.63 29.52 1.94
CA ARG A 159 11.48 29.01 2.69
C ARG A 159 11.14 27.57 2.35
N ILE A 160 11.28 27.14 1.09
CA ILE A 160 11.12 25.74 0.69
C ILE A 160 12.16 24.87 1.40
N ARG A 161 13.43 25.30 1.41
CA ARG A 161 14.48 24.62 2.17
C ARG A 161 14.19 24.59 3.65
N GLN A 162 13.73 25.69 4.25
CA GLN A 162 13.37 25.72 5.68
C GLN A 162 12.23 24.77 6.01
N LEU A 163 11.24 24.65 5.13
CA LEU A 163 10.22 23.63 5.25
C LEU A 163 10.89 22.25 5.23
N LEU A 164 11.65 21.91 4.20
CA LEU A 164 12.24 20.57 4.03
C LEU A 164 13.29 20.21 5.11
N SER A 165 13.98 21.23 5.63
CA SER A 165 15.05 21.10 6.60
C SER A 165 14.54 20.59 7.95
N GLY A 166 15.25 19.61 8.48
CA GLY A 166 15.09 19.10 9.83
C GLY A 166 16.00 19.78 10.82
N ILE A 167 16.27 19.07 11.90
CA ILE A 167 17.21 19.51 12.92
C ILE A 167 18.58 19.65 12.24
N LYS A 168 19.20 20.83 12.36
CA LYS A 168 20.60 21.02 11.97
C LYS A 168 21.45 20.12 12.86
N VAL A 169 22.20 19.19 12.28
CA VAL A 169 23.16 18.42 13.05
C VAL A 169 24.24 19.39 13.52
N ARG A 170 24.56 19.33 14.80
CA ARG A 170 25.48 20.25 15.48
C ARG A 170 26.82 20.26 14.74
N GLU A 171 27.33 21.46 14.53
CA GLU A 171 28.66 21.74 13.97
C GLU A 171 29.72 21.07 14.87
N ASP A 172 30.28 19.96 14.41
CA ASP A 172 31.55 19.46 14.91
C ASP A 172 32.65 20.17 14.12
N ASN A 173 33.72 20.55 14.82
CA ASN A 173 34.65 21.66 14.54
C ASN A 173 35.45 21.62 13.20
N GLU A 174 35.15 20.70 12.29
CA GLU A 174 35.88 20.47 11.03
C GLU A 174 34.98 20.25 9.79
N SER A 175 33.64 20.29 9.90
CA SER A 175 32.75 20.12 8.73
C SER A 175 31.50 21.00 8.83
N PRO A 176 31.07 21.66 7.72
CA PRO A 176 29.82 22.40 7.72
C PRO A 176 28.68 21.48 8.19
N GLY A 177 27.89 21.93 9.16
CA GLY A 177 26.86 21.11 9.80
C GLY A 177 25.84 20.59 8.79
N GLU A 178 25.77 19.26 8.66
CA GLU A 178 24.85 18.55 7.77
C GLU A 178 23.38 18.85 8.13
N VAL A 179 22.61 19.30 7.15
CA VAL A 179 21.17 19.56 7.31
C VAL A 179 20.39 18.33 6.86
N ARG A 180 19.84 17.61 7.82
CA ARG A 180 19.03 16.41 7.55
C ARG A 180 17.57 16.78 7.27
N PRO A 181 16.92 16.20 6.26
CA PRO A 181 15.51 16.49 6.01
C PRO A 181 14.58 15.83 7.03
N LYS A 182 13.44 16.48 7.30
CA LYS A 182 12.42 15.95 8.22
C LYS A 182 11.71 14.75 7.59
N ARG A 183 11.93 13.55 8.13
CA ARG A 183 11.25 12.33 7.66
C ARG A 183 9.73 12.46 7.65
N LEU A 184 9.13 13.02 8.70
CA LEU A 184 7.68 13.25 8.76
C LEU A 184 7.17 14.14 7.64
N GLN A 185 7.95 15.14 7.25
CA GLN A 185 7.56 16.02 6.16
C GLN A 185 7.61 15.31 4.82
N ILE A 186 8.61 14.47 4.59
CA ILE A 186 8.69 13.64 3.40
C ILE A 186 7.44 12.75 3.29
N TYR A 187 7.01 12.13 4.39
CA TYR A 187 5.77 11.35 4.42
C TYR A 187 4.52 12.18 4.09
N ILE A 188 4.43 13.41 4.59
CA ILE A 188 3.30 14.31 4.27
C ILE A 188 3.24 14.60 2.77
N TRP A 189 4.37 14.88 2.13
CA TRP A 189 4.42 15.14 0.68
C TRP A 189 4.02 13.92 -0.16
N GLN A 190 4.21 12.71 0.36
CA GLN A 190 3.82 11.45 -0.30
C GLN A 190 2.39 10.99 0.05
N LEU A 191 1.72 11.66 0.99
CA LEU A 191 0.39 11.27 1.46
C LEU A 191 -0.68 11.20 0.34
N PRO A 192 -0.75 12.14 -0.62
CA PRO A 192 -1.72 12.04 -1.72
C PRO A 192 -1.54 10.76 -2.55
N VAL A 193 -0.30 10.40 -2.89
CA VAL A 193 0.00 9.16 -3.64
C VAL A 193 -0.42 7.93 -2.85
N LEU A 194 -0.16 7.91 -1.54
CA LEU A 194 -0.51 6.80 -0.67
C LEU A 194 -2.04 6.62 -0.57
N LEU A 195 -2.79 7.71 -0.47
CA LEU A 195 -4.25 7.65 -0.44
C LEU A 195 -4.83 7.18 -1.78
N LEU A 196 -4.29 7.67 -2.90
CA LEU A 196 -4.72 7.25 -4.24
C LEU A 196 -4.49 5.76 -4.48
N THR A 197 -3.30 5.27 -4.14
CA THR A 197 -2.95 3.86 -4.30
C THR A 197 -3.75 2.95 -3.38
N ALA A 198 -3.99 3.36 -2.13
CA ALA A 198 -4.90 2.65 -1.23
C ALA A 198 -6.32 2.58 -1.82
N SER A 199 -6.80 3.64 -2.46
CA SER A 199 -8.08 3.65 -3.17
C SER A 199 -8.13 2.62 -4.30
N VAL A 200 -7.07 2.53 -5.13
CA VAL A 200 -6.96 1.53 -6.20
C VAL A 200 -6.98 0.10 -5.62
N ILE A 201 -6.27 -0.14 -4.52
CA ILE A 201 -6.27 -1.45 -3.86
C ILE A 201 -7.67 -1.79 -3.35
N CYS A 202 -8.36 -0.86 -2.67
CA CYS A 202 -9.74 -1.04 -2.23
C CYS A 202 -10.67 -1.36 -3.40
N MET A 203 -10.48 -0.72 -4.55
CA MET A 203 -11.24 -0.99 -5.77
C MET A 203 -11.03 -2.42 -6.28
N ILE A 204 -9.77 -2.84 -6.42
CA ILE A 204 -9.43 -4.20 -6.87
C ILE A 204 -10.01 -5.25 -5.92
N LEU A 205 -9.85 -5.05 -4.61
CA LEU A 205 -10.41 -5.94 -3.60
C LEU A 205 -11.94 -5.99 -3.66
N GLY A 206 -12.60 -4.84 -3.81
CA GLY A 206 -14.06 -4.78 -3.95
C GLY A 206 -14.57 -5.56 -5.16
N MET A 207 -13.87 -5.45 -6.30
CA MET A 207 -14.20 -6.21 -7.51
C MET A 207 -13.98 -7.72 -7.32
N LEU A 208 -12.87 -8.13 -6.70
CA LEU A 208 -12.61 -9.54 -6.40
C LEU A 208 -13.65 -10.13 -5.45
N PHE A 209 -13.99 -9.40 -4.38
CA PHE A 209 -15.04 -9.84 -3.45
C PHE A 209 -16.39 -9.98 -4.14
N LEU A 210 -16.76 -9.05 -5.01
CA LEU A 210 -18.01 -9.15 -5.77
C LEU A 210 -18.04 -10.39 -6.66
N CYS A 211 -16.96 -10.64 -7.42
CA CYS A 211 -16.87 -11.78 -8.34
C CYS A 211 -16.95 -13.12 -7.61
N TRP A 212 -16.23 -13.24 -6.49
CA TRP A 212 -16.21 -14.48 -5.71
C TRP A 212 -17.49 -14.70 -4.90
N ALA A 213 -18.11 -13.63 -4.39
CA ALA A 213 -19.40 -13.74 -3.72
C ALA A 213 -20.49 -14.24 -4.68
N ALA A 214 -20.50 -13.78 -5.94
CA ALA A 214 -21.42 -14.27 -6.97
C ALA A 214 -21.27 -15.78 -7.24
N THR A 215 -20.07 -16.35 -7.03
CA THR A 215 -19.82 -17.78 -7.20
C THR A 215 -20.32 -18.60 -5.99
N ILE A 216 -20.23 -18.06 -4.78
CA ILE A 216 -20.62 -18.75 -3.53
C ILE A 216 -22.13 -18.74 -3.33
N GLU A 217 -22.81 -17.66 -3.72
CA GLU A 217 -24.25 -17.44 -3.50
C GLU A 217 -25.20 -18.27 -4.39
N ARG A 218 -24.69 -19.36 -4.94
CA ARG A 218 -25.26 -20.27 -5.94
C ARG A 218 -26.67 -20.79 -5.64
N TRP A 219 -27.43 -21.10 -6.70
CA TRP A 219 -28.60 -21.97 -6.63
C TRP A 219 -28.18 -23.45 -6.49
N PRO A 220 -28.92 -24.28 -5.73
CA PRO A 220 -28.52 -25.66 -5.43
C PRO A 220 -28.45 -26.60 -6.64
N ASP A 221 -29.05 -26.24 -7.78
CA ASP A 221 -29.21 -27.13 -8.94
C ASP A 221 -28.22 -26.87 -10.10
N GLU A 222 -27.32 -25.89 -9.97
CA GLU A 222 -26.39 -25.46 -11.03
C GLU A 222 -25.02 -26.17 -10.92
N PRO A 223 -24.46 -26.73 -12.02
CA PRO A 223 -23.20 -27.48 -12.01
C PRO A 223 -22.01 -26.59 -11.64
N TRP A 224 -21.19 -26.97 -10.64
CA TRP A 224 -20.02 -26.25 -10.06
C TRP A 224 -19.29 -25.21 -10.95
N PHE A 225 -19.15 -25.45 -12.26
CA PHE A 225 -18.52 -24.58 -13.24
C PHE A 225 -19.54 -23.80 -14.09
N ASP A 226 -20.23 -22.84 -13.47
CA ASP A 226 -21.20 -21.95 -14.13
C ASP A 226 -20.48 -20.70 -14.72
N ASP A 227 -21.15 -19.94 -15.58
CA ASP A 227 -20.63 -18.75 -16.24
C ASP A 227 -20.14 -17.68 -15.24
N ASN A 228 -20.77 -17.56 -14.07
CA ASN A 228 -20.30 -16.69 -12.99
C ASN A 228 -18.92 -17.10 -12.45
N ALA A 229 -18.65 -18.40 -12.33
CA ALA A 229 -17.35 -18.92 -11.91
C ALA A 229 -16.27 -18.66 -12.98
N ARG A 230 -16.64 -18.70 -14.26
CA ARG A 230 -15.74 -18.36 -15.39
C ARG A 230 -15.36 -16.88 -15.37
N ILE A 231 -16.33 -15.99 -15.11
CA ILE A 231 -16.09 -14.55 -14.96
C ILE A 231 -15.14 -14.29 -13.78
N ALA A 232 -15.42 -14.88 -12.61
CA ALA A 232 -14.61 -14.68 -11.42
C ALA A 232 -13.17 -15.19 -11.61
N LEU A 233 -13.00 -16.34 -12.28
CA LEU A 233 -11.70 -16.88 -12.64
C LEU A 233 -10.95 -15.96 -13.60
N ALA A 234 -11.60 -15.50 -14.67
CA ALA A 234 -11.00 -14.63 -15.67
C ALA A 234 -10.52 -13.30 -15.05
N VAL A 235 -11.37 -12.65 -14.24
CA VAL A 235 -11.02 -11.41 -13.53
C VAL A 235 -9.86 -11.64 -12.57
N SER A 236 -9.84 -12.77 -11.84
CA SER A 236 -8.76 -13.09 -10.91
C SER A 236 -7.42 -13.33 -11.63
N ILE A 237 -7.44 -14.03 -12.77
CA ILE A 237 -6.23 -14.28 -13.59
C ILE A 237 -5.69 -12.96 -14.13
N VAL A 238 -6.54 -12.12 -14.73
CA VAL A 238 -6.12 -10.83 -15.29
C VAL A 238 -5.57 -9.93 -14.18
N THR A 239 -6.25 -9.85 -13.04
CA THR A 239 -5.78 -9.09 -11.88
C THR A 239 -4.43 -9.58 -11.38
N ALA A 240 -4.22 -10.91 -11.31
CA ALA A 240 -2.95 -11.49 -10.91
C ALA A 240 -1.82 -11.18 -11.91
N VAL A 241 -2.09 -11.28 -13.22
CA VAL A 241 -1.11 -10.93 -14.26
C VAL A 241 -0.74 -9.44 -14.20
N CYS A 242 -1.73 -8.55 -14.12
CA CYS A 242 -1.49 -7.11 -13.97
C CYS A 242 -0.71 -6.80 -12.68
N GLY A 243 -1.05 -7.47 -11.58
CA GLY A 243 -0.33 -7.34 -10.31
C GLY A 243 1.12 -7.78 -10.39
N MET A 244 1.41 -8.91 -11.06
CA MET A 244 2.77 -9.39 -11.29
C MET A 244 3.58 -8.43 -12.17
N ILE A 245 2.99 -7.93 -13.26
CA ILE A 245 3.65 -6.94 -14.13
C ILE A 245 3.95 -5.67 -13.34
N PHE A 246 3.00 -5.19 -12.54
CA PHE A 246 3.19 -4.02 -11.70
C PHE A 246 4.34 -4.24 -10.70
N ILE A 247 4.36 -5.35 -9.98
CA ILE A 247 5.43 -5.68 -9.02
C ILE A 247 6.78 -5.80 -9.73
N ALA A 248 6.85 -6.47 -10.88
CA ALA A 248 8.08 -6.60 -11.66
C ALA A 248 8.61 -5.23 -12.09
N SER A 249 7.73 -4.31 -12.50
CA SER A 249 8.09 -2.93 -12.83
C SER A 249 8.67 -2.18 -11.62
N GLN A 250 8.06 -2.29 -10.44
CA GLN A 250 8.59 -1.65 -9.22
C GLN A 250 9.96 -2.23 -8.83
N ILE A 251 10.14 -3.54 -8.93
CA ILE A 251 11.42 -4.20 -8.65
C ILE A 251 12.50 -3.75 -9.63
N SER A 252 12.18 -3.67 -10.93
CA SER A 252 13.13 -3.20 -11.96
C SER A 252 13.65 -1.79 -11.65
N LEU A 253 12.72 -0.87 -11.33
CA LEU A 253 13.07 0.51 -10.99
C LEU A 253 13.86 0.60 -9.69
N TYR A 254 13.56 -0.24 -8.71
CA TYR A 254 14.30 -0.29 -7.45
C TYR A 254 15.74 -0.82 -7.63
N LEU A 255 15.91 -1.89 -8.41
CA LEU A 255 17.23 -2.47 -8.68
C LEU A 255 18.14 -1.50 -9.43
N GLU A 256 17.61 -0.80 -10.44
CA GLU A 256 18.35 0.24 -11.14
C GLU A 256 18.68 1.42 -10.21
N GLY A 257 17.73 1.86 -9.37
CA GLY A 257 17.95 2.93 -8.40
C GLY A 257 19.11 2.67 -7.44
N ASN A 258 19.29 1.41 -7.00
CA ASN A 258 20.38 1.02 -6.10
C ASN A 258 21.74 0.87 -6.81
N SER A 259 21.75 0.78 -8.15
CA SER A 259 23.00 0.72 -8.93
C SER A 259 23.72 2.07 -9.05
N TRP A 260 23.06 3.18 -8.70
CA TRP A 260 23.62 4.54 -8.66
C TRP A 260 24.22 4.90 -7.28
N GLY A 261 24.64 3.91 -6.49
CA GLY A 261 25.33 4.13 -5.21
C GLY A 261 26.65 4.92 -5.38
N PRO A 262 27.10 5.64 -4.35
CA PRO A 262 28.07 6.74 -4.47
C PRO A 262 29.45 6.23 -4.93
N LEU A 263 29.99 6.85 -5.97
CA LEU A 263 31.43 6.96 -6.19
C LEU A 263 32.00 8.06 -5.28
#